data_AF-A0A7Y2ZJU9-F1
#
_entry.id   AF-A0A7Y2ZJU9-F1
#
_cell.length_a   1.000
_cell.length_b   1.000
_cell.length_c   1.000
_cell.angle_alpha   90.00
_cell.angle_beta   90.00
_cell.angle_gamma   90.00
#
_symmetry.space_group_name_H-M   'P 1'
#
loop_
_entity.id
_entity.type
_entity.pdbx_description
1 polymer ?
#
loop_
_entity_poly.entity_id
_entity_poly.type
_entity_poly.pdbx_seq_one_letter_code
_entity_poly.pdbx_strand_id
1 'polypeptide(L)'
;MSAGLQKYGRSLLANLYAALRALKLYPIENAAVQQSLDELHSIANKMVEAEAGMELRVVGEFFFLNETRLRLDLSNFATFGSFASTLQDHGIGSMEVLPGVMRNEWAAFLSLLLRKPDPDDPYGAFLERLEATPVEHIHTRPESELTDLDKEEALHAAKRTYVQSVQVAKEALGDLRLGRAVNVRRV
;
A
#
# COMPACT_ATOMS: atom_id res chain seq x y z
N MET A 1 9.38 6.81 14.77
CA MET A 1 9.06 5.79 13.75
C MET A 1 10.07 4.67 13.87
N SER A 2 9.66 3.42 14.09
CA SER A 2 10.61 2.31 13.97
C SER A 2 10.93 2.14 12.48
N ALA A 3 12.21 2.14 12.10
CA ALA A 3 12.62 1.91 10.71
C ALA A 3 12.13 0.55 10.17
N GLY A 4 11.81 -0.38 11.07
CA GLY A 4 11.22 -1.69 10.77
C GLY A 4 9.86 -1.56 10.10
N LEU A 5 8.91 -0.84 10.69
CA LEU A 5 7.51 -0.81 10.21
C LEU A 5 7.39 -0.28 8.77
N GLN A 6 8.20 0.73 8.41
CA GLN A 6 8.27 1.23 7.03
C GLN A 6 8.77 0.18 6.03
N LYS A 7 9.79 -0.59 6.42
CA LYS A 7 10.34 -1.66 5.57
C LYS A 7 9.33 -2.80 5.43
N TYR A 8 8.74 -3.25 6.54
CA TYR A 8 7.75 -4.31 6.56
C TYR A 8 6.49 -3.93 5.77
N GLY A 9 5.97 -2.71 5.93
CA GLY A 9 4.80 -2.26 5.18
C GLY A 9 5.02 -2.14 3.68
N ARG A 10 6.19 -1.65 3.23
CA ARG A 10 6.53 -1.69 1.79
C ARG A 10 6.64 -3.12 1.26
N SER A 11 7.25 -4.01 2.03
CA SER A 11 7.32 -5.43 1.67
C SER A 11 5.93 -6.06 1.61
N LEU A 12 5.02 -5.74 2.54
CA LEU A 12 3.64 -6.20 2.50
C LEU A 12 2.94 -5.77 1.21
N LEU A 13 2.98 -4.49 0.89
CA LEU A 13 2.35 -3.94 -0.31
C LEU A 13 2.90 -4.56 -1.60
N ALA A 14 4.22 -4.77 -1.66
CA ALA A 14 4.85 -5.44 -2.79
C ALA A 14 4.36 -6.89 -2.96
N ASN A 15 4.25 -7.64 -1.86
CA ASN A 15 3.77 -9.02 -1.89
C ASN A 15 2.27 -9.12 -2.20
N LEU A 16 1.44 -8.22 -1.67
CA LEU A 16 0.02 -8.13 -2.01
C LEU A 16 -0.17 -7.92 -3.52
N TYR A 17 0.55 -6.95 -4.08
CA TYR A 17 0.47 -6.66 -5.51
C TYR A 17 1.03 -7.81 -6.36
N ALA A 18 2.16 -8.41 -5.96
CA ALA A 18 2.74 -9.54 -6.67
C ALA A 18 1.77 -10.73 -6.73
N ALA A 19 1.15 -11.10 -5.60
CA ALA A 19 0.16 -12.17 -5.53
C ALA A 19 -1.09 -11.86 -6.37
N LEU A 20 -1.62 -10.62 -6.28
CA LEU A 20 -2.75 -10.17 -7.10
C LEU A 20 -2.43 -10.26 -8.60
N ARG A 21 -1.23 -9.82 -9.01
CA ARG A 21 -0.77 -9.89 -10.41
C ARG A 21 -0.58 -11.32 -10.87
N ALA A 22 0.00 -12.19 -10.05
CA ALA A 22 0.18 -13.59 -10.39
C ALA A 22 -1.19 -14.26 -10.62
N LEU A 23 -2.15 -14.07 -9.72
CA LEU A 23 -3.53 -14.57 -9.85
C LEU A 23 -4.26 -14.02 -11.08
N LYS A 24 -3.97 -12.78 -11.48
CA LYS A 24 -4.52 -12.19 -12.70
C LYS A 24 -3.97 -12.84 -13.98
N LEU A 25 -2.73 -13.32 -13.95
CA LEU A 25 -2.02 -13.79 -15.15
C LEU A 25 -2.03 -15.31 -15.31
N TYR A 26 -2.15 -16.05 -14.21
CA TYR A 26 -1.99 -17.49 -14.17
C TYR A 26 -3.05 -18.16 -13.29
N PRO A 27 -3.38 -19.44 -13.56
CA PRO A 27 -4.28 -20.19 -12.70
C PRO A 27 -3.66 -20.43 -11.32
N ILE A 28 -4.49 -20.71 -10.31
CA ILE A 28 -4.05 -20.82 -8.92
C ILE A 28 -2.99 -21.90 -8.72
N GLU A 29 -3.02 -23.00 -9.49
CA GLU A 29 -2.08 -24.12 -9.41
C GLU A 29 -0.67 -23.75 -9.94
N ASN A 30 -0.53 -22.60 -10.60
CA ASN A 30 0.75 -22.17 -11.15
C ASN A 30 1.78 -21.93 -10.03
N ALA A 31 3.01 -22.43 -10.21
CA ALA A 31 4.08 -22.29 -9.23
C ALA A 31 4.39 -20.82 -8.86
N ALA A 32 4.27 -19.88 -9.80
CA ALA A 32 4.47 -18.45 -9.52
C ALA A 32 3.36 -17.89 -8.61
N VAL A 33 2.11 -18.30 -8.81
CA VAL A 33 0.99 -17.93 -7.93
C VAL A 33 1.20 -18.49 -6.54
N GLN A 34 1.55 -19.78 -6.47
CA GLN A 34 1.78 -20.45 -5.19
C GLN A 34 2.91 -19.77 -4.40
N GLN A 35 4.04 -19.48 -5.07
CA GLN A 35 5.16 -18.78 -4.47
C GLN A 35 4.77 -17.38 -3.96
N SER A 36 4.07 -16.58 -4.77
CA SER A 36 3.65 -15.23 -4.34
C SER A 36 2.67 -15.25 -3.17
N LEU A 37 1.77 -16.24 -3.09
CA LEU A 37 0.87 -16.42 -1.95
C LEU A 37 1.64 -16.83 -0.68
N ASP A 38 2.67 -17.67 -0.81
CA ASP A 38 3.50 -18.10 0.33
C ASP A 38 4.34 -16.93 0.87
N GLU A 39 4.88 -16.09 -0.02
CA GLU A 39 5.64 -14.90 0.36
C GLU A 39 4.75 -13.86 1.06
N LEU A 40 3.56 -13.60 0.52
CA LEU A 40 2.54 -12.75 1.14
C LEU A 40 2.13 -13.26 2.52
N HIS A 41 1.81 -14.55 2.62
CA HIS A 41 1.43 -15.15 3.89
C HIS A 41 2.55 -15.07 4.92
N SER A 42 3.80 -15.34 4.52
CA SER A 42 4.96 -15.26 5.42
C SER A 42 5.18 -13.84 5.97
N ILE A 43 5.06 -12.80 5.13
CA ILE A 43 5.26 -11.42 5.59
C ILE A 43 4.09 -10.95 6.45
N ALA A 44 2.86 -11.30 6.10
CA ALA A 44 1.66 -10.96 6.85
C ALA A 44 1.68 -11.58 8.27
N ASN A 45 1.95 -12.89 8.37
CA ASN A 45 2.02 -13.56 9.67
C ASN A 45 3.08 -12.94 10.59
N LYS A 46 4.27 -12.63 10.06
CA LYS A 46 5.31 -11.98 10.85
C LYS A 46 4.88 -10.63 11.43
N MET A 47 4.07 -9.86 10.71
CA MET A 47 3.58 -8.57 11.22
C MET A 47 2.44 -8.75 12.21
N VAL A 48 1.49 -9.63 11.90
CA VAL A 48 0.35 -9.94 12.76
C VAL A 48 0.81 -10.51 14.11
N GLU A 49 1.81 -11.38 14.13
CA GLU A 49 2.42 -11.91 15.35
C GLU A 49 3.16 -10.84 16.17
N ALA A 50 3.77 -9.86 15.50
CA ALA A 50 4.54 -8.80 16.16
C ALA A 50 3.66 -7.71 16.79
N GLU A 51 2.52 -7.40 16.17
CA GLU A 51 1.66 -6.25 16.53
C GLU A 51 0.23 -6.67 16.95
N ALA A 52 -0.02 -7.97 17.13
CA ALA A 52 -1.34 -8.57 17.42
C ALA A 52 -2.44 -8.33 16.36
N GLY A 53 -2.04 -7.96 15.15
CA GLY A 53 -2.93 -7.64 14.03
C GLY A 53 -2.26 -6.69 13.05
N MET A 54 -2.85 -6.52 11.87
CA MET A 54 -2.47 -5.42 10.98
C MET A 54 -3.68 -4.81 10.29
N GLU A 55 -3.72 -3.49 10.23
CA GLU A 55 -4.67 -2.72 9.43
C GLU A 55 -3.92 -1.99 8.32
N LEU A 56 -4.29 -2.26 7.08
CA LEU A 56 -3.87 -1.50 5.91
C LEU A 56 -5.03 -0.62 5.46
N ARG A 57 -4.86 0.70 5.58
CA ARG A 57 -5.84 1.72 5.17
C ARG A 57 -5.37 2.45 3.93
N VAL A 58 -6.30 2.76 3.04
CA VAL A 58 -6.09 3.55 1.81
C VAL A 58 -6.87 4.85 1.93
N VAL A 59 -6.17 5.99 1.83
CA VAL A 59 -6.78 7.32 1.81
C VAL A 59 -6.28 8.07 0.59
N GLY A 60 -7.11 8.15 -0.45
CA GLY A 60 -6.67 8.62 -1.76
C GLY A 60 -5.54 7.72 -2.29
N GLU A 61 -4.36 8.30 -2.54
CA GLU A 61 -3.19 7.55 -3.02
C GLU A 61 -2.23 7.10 -1.90
N PHE A 62 -2.61 7.28 -0.64
CA PHE A 62 -1.74 7.01 0.50
C PHE A 62 -2.15 5.74 1.25
N PHE A 63 -1.15 4.94 1.57
CA PHE A 63 -1.31 3.78 2.44
C PHE A 63 -0.87 4.09 3.86
N PHE A 64 -1.63 3.58 4.82
CA PHE A 64 -1.32 3.59 6.23
C PHE A 64 -1.33 2.16 6.73
N LEU A 65 -0.30 1.77 7.47
CA LEU A 65 -0.22 0.48 8.14
C LEU A 65 -0.23 0.74 9.65
N ASN A 66 -1.23 0.25 10.37
CA ASN A 66 -1.43 0.51 11.80
C ASN A 66 -1.25 2.01 12.12
N GLU A 67 -2.05 2.86 11.47
CA GLU A 67 -1.99 4.34 11.56
C GLU A 67 -0.70 4.99 11.04
N THR A 68 0.33 4.21 10.71
CA THR A 68 1.59 4.72 10.21
C THR A 68 1.55 4.86 8.69
N ARG A 69 1.59 6.10 8.20
CA ARG A 69 1.70 6.39 6.77
C ARG A 69 2.94 5.76 6.15
N LEU A 70 2.76 4.90 5.16
CA LEU A 70 3.84 4.31 4.39
C LEU A 70 4.39 5.33 3.39
N ARG A 71 5.72 5.51 3.40
CA ARG A 71 6.41 6.34 2.41
C ARG A 71 6.76 5.47 1.21
N LEU A 72 6.04 5.71 0.12
CA LEU A 72 6.29 5.10 -1.18
C LEU A 72 7.38 5.87 -1.91
N ASP A 73 8.15 5.16 -2.75
CA ASP A 73 9.13 5.77 -3.62
C ASP A 73 8.61 5.80 -5.07
N LEU A 74 9.26 6.56 -5.93
CA LEU A 74 8.83 6.71 -7.33
C LEU A 74 8.82 5.39 -8.11
N SER A 75 9.64 4.40 -7.71
CA SER A 75 9.74 3.13 -8.42
C SER A 75 8.52 2.23 -8.19
N ASN A 76 7.83 2.40 -7.05
CA ASN A 76 6.67 1.61 -6.67
C ASN A 76 5.35 2.39 -6.65
N PHE A 77 5.38 3.71 -6.86
CA PHE A 77 4.21 4.59 -6.84
C PHE A 77 3.08 4.12 -7.78
N ALA A 78 3.37 3.88 -9.06
CA ALA A 78 2.35 3.45 -10.03
C ALA A 78 1.78 2.06 -9.70
N THR A 79 2.62 1.17 -9.17
CA THR A 79 2.24 -0.19 -8.79
C THR A 79 1.27 -0.17 -7.59
N PHE A 80 1.62 0.59 -6.55
CA PHE A 80 0.79 0.70 -5.35
C PHE A 80 -0.45 1.55 -5.60
N GLY A 81 -0.39 2.57 -6.46
CA GLY A 81 -1.57 3.29 -6.93
C GLY A 81 -2.57 2.36 -7.61
N SER A 82 -2.13 1.44 -8.48
CA SER A 82 -3.02 0.44 -9.08
C SER A 82 -3.68 -0.49 -8.06
N PHE A 83 -2.96 -0.84 -6.97
CA PHE A 83 -3.54 -1.64 -5.90
C PHE A 83 -4.55 -0.83 -5.07
N ALA A 84 -4.25 0.44 -4.76
CA ALA A 84 -5.18 1.36 -4.09
C ALA A 84 -6.48 1.50 -4.89
N SER A 85 -6.37 1.77 -6.19
CA SER A 85 -7.53 1.85 -7.06
C SER A 85 -8.34 0.56 -7.07
N THR A 86 -7.69 -0.61 -7.06
CA THR A 86 -8.42 -1.90 -6.99
C THR A 86 -9.25 -2.03 -5.72
N LEU A 87 -8.74 -1.58 -4.57
CA LEU A 87 -9.50 -1.58 -3.32
C LEU A 87 -10.66 -0.57 -3.37
N GLN A 88 -10.38 0.65 -3.81
CA GLN A 88 -11.36 1.74 -3.90
C GLN A 88 -12.45 1.46 -4.95
N ASP A 89 -12.12 0.76 -6.03
CA ASP A 89 -13.08 0.32 -7.05
C ASP A 89 -14.14 -0.62 -6.44
N HIS A 90 -13.78 -1.41 -5.42
CA HIS A 90 -14.70 -2.22 -4.60
C HIS A 90 -15.23 -1.47 -3.37
N GLY A 91 -15.01 -0.16 -3.28
CA GLY A 91 -15.43 0.68 -2.15
C GLY A 91 -14.72 0.37 -0.83
N ILE A 92 -13.57 -0.32 -0.86
CA ILE A 92 -12.82 -0.72 0.34
C ILE A 92 -11.86 0.39 0.75
N GLY A 93 -12.02 0.88 1.98
CA GLY A 93 -11.15 1.88 2.59
C GLY A 93 -10.03 1.28 3.43
N SER A 94 -10.26 0.12 4.03
CA SER A 94 -9.22 -0.60 4.77
C SER A 94 -9.42 -2.10 4.72
N MET A 95 -8.31 -2.83 4.88
CA MET A 95 -8.31 -4.25 5.21
C MET A 95 -7.62 -4.47 6.54
N GLU A 96 -8.23 -5.28 7.39
CA GLU A 96 -7.69 -5.71 8.68
C GLU A 96 -7.41 -7.20 8.61
N VAL A 97 -6.25 -7.61 9.13
CA VAL A 97 -5.82 -9.00 9.15
C VAL A 97 -5.54 -9.41 10.59
N LEU A 98 -6.30 -10.39 11.05
CA LEU A 98 -6.26 -10.88 12.41
C LEU A 98 -5.24 -12.03 12.58
N PRO A 99 -4.78 -12.28 13.83
CA PRO A 99 -4.03 -13.49 14.16
C PRO A 99 -4.78 -14.75 13.74
N GLY A 100 -4.04 -15.71 13.18
CA GLY A 100 -4.61 -16.98 12.69
C GLY A 100 -4.92 -17.01 11.20
N VAL A 101 -4.70 -15.91 10.47
CA VAL A 101 -4.89 -15.87 9.01
C VAL A 101 -4.17 -17.03 8.32
N MET A 102 -4.89 -17.75 7.47
CA MET A 102 -4.41 -18.92 6.76
C MET A 102 -4.05 -18.60 5.32
N ARG A 103 -3.13 -19.38 4.77
CA ARG A 103 -2.58 -19.16 3.42
C ARG A 103 -3.66 -19.16 2.32
N ASN A 104 -4.66 -20.03 2.45
CA ASN A 104 -5.77 -20.15 1.49
C ASN A 104 -6.71 -18.93 1.50
N GLU A 105 -6.81 -18.19 2.60
CA GLU A 105 -7.65 -16.99 2.70
C GLU A 105 -7.17 -15.89 1.74
N TRP A 106 -5.85 -15.76 1.57
CA TRP A 106 -5.27 -14.81 0.62
C TRP A 106 -5.71 -15.05 -0.81
N ALA A 107 -5.74 -16.32 -1.23
CA ALA A 107 -6.15 -16.67 -2.59
C ALA A 107 -7.62 -16.29 -2.85
N ALA A 108 -8.50 -16.58 -1.89
CA ALA A 108 -9.92 -16.25 -1.97
C ALA A 108 -10.13 -14.73 -1.97
N PHE A 109 -9.54 -14.01 -1.02
CA PHE A 109 -9.63 -12.56 -0.89
C PHE A 109 -9.12 -11.83 -2.15
N LEU A 110 -7.90 -12.14 -2.61
CA LEU A 110 -7.32 -11.50 -3.79
C LEU A 110 -8.09 -11.82 -5.07
N SER A 111 -8.66 -13.03 -5.17
CA SER A 111 -9.49 -13.42 -6.31
C SER A 111 -10.81 -12.64 -6.36
N LEU A 112 -11.36 -12.21 -5.21
CA LEU A 112 -12.51 -11.31 -5.17
C LEU A 112 -12.16 -9.91 -5.69
N LEU A 113 -10.99 -9.38 -5.32
CA LEU A 113 -10.51 -8.08 -5.80
C LEU A 113 -10.33 -8.05 -7.33
N LEU A 114 -10.04 -9.18 -7.97
CA LEU A 114 -9.94 -9.28 -9.43
C LEU A 114 -11.29 -9.29 -10.16
N ARG A 115 -12.41 -9.45 -9.44
CA ARG A 115 -13.74 -9.40 -10.05
C ARG A 115 -14.09 -7.95 -10.40
N LYS A 116 -15.00 -7.81 -11.36
CA LYS A 116 -15.58 -6.50 -11.65
C LYS A 116 -16.40 -6.05 -10.43
N PRO A 117 -16.21 -4.82 -9.92
CA PRO A 117 -17.05 -4.27 -8.87
C PRO A 117 -18.50 -4.14 -9.33
N ASP A 118 -19.41 -4.18 -8.37
CA ASP A 118 -20.79 -3.81 -8.63
C ASP A 118 -20.87 -2.29 -8.86
N PRO A 119 -21.60 -1.81 -9.89
CA PRO A 119 -21.64 -0.38 -10.20
C PRO A 119 -22.48 0.44 -9.21
N ASP A 120 -23.44 -0.18 -8.53
CA ASP A 120 -24.41 0.52 -7.69
C ASP A 120 -24.08 0.37 -6.20
N ASP A 121 -23.59 -0.80 -5.78
CA ASP A 121 -23.13 -1.05 -4.41
C ASP A 121 -21.81 -1.84 -4.38
N PRO A 122 -20.66 -1.18 -4.69
CA PRO A 122 -19.37 -1.87 -4.80
C PRO A 122 -18.97 -2.61 -3.54
N TYR A 123 -19.11 -1.96 -2.38
CA TYR A 123 -18.66 -2.51 -1.10
C TYR A 123 -19.63 -3.56 -0.55
N GLY A 124 -20.94 -3.31 -0.58
CA GLY A 124 -21.92 -4.29 -0.10
C GLY A 124 -21.85 -5.59 -0.90
N ALA A 125 -21.75 -5.49 -2.23
CA ALA A 125 -21.58 -6.67 -3.09
C ALA A 125 -20.22 -7.36 -2.90
N PHE A 126 -19.16 -6.64 -2.55
CA PHE A 126 -17.87 -7.24 -2.18
C PHE A 126 -17.99 -8.02 -0.87
N LEU A 127 -18.61 -7.42 0.15
CA LEU A 127 -18.79 -8.02 1.48
C LEU A 127 -19.63 -9.30 1.41
N GLU A 128 -20.76 -9.29 0.70
CA GLU A 128 -21.60 -10.47 0.50
C GLU A 128 -20.81 -11.63 -0.13
N ARG A 129 -19.98 -11.31 -1.14
CA ARG A 129 -19.13 -12.32 -1.78
C ARG A 129 -18.05 -12.81 -0.85
N LEU A 130 -17.46 -11.95 -0.01
CA LEU A 130 -16.45 -12.31 0.97
C LEU A 130 -17.02 -13.26 2.02
N GLU A 131 -18.23 -13.00 2.53
CA GLU A 131 -18.95 -13.87 3.48
C GLU A 131 -19.24 -15.26 2.89
N ALA A 132 -19.34 -15.38 1.56
CA ALA A 132 -19.49 -16.65 0.86
C ALA A 132 -18.16 -17.40 0.61
N THR A 133 -17.03 -16.91 1.15
CA THR A 133 -15.71 -17.54 1.02
C THR A 133 -15.22 -18.12 2.35
N PRO A 134 -14.18 -18.97 2.37
CA PRO A 134 -13.56 -19.44 3.61
C PRO A 134 -12.64 -18.37 4.27
N VAL A 135 -12.80 -17.09 3.95
CA VAL A 135 -12.01 -16.01 4.55
C VAL A 135 -12.62 -15.65 5.89
N GLU A 136 -11.87 -15.85 6.97
CA GLU A 136 -12.31 -15.67 8.35
C GLU A 136 -11.53 -14.54 9.06
N HIS A 137 -10.26 -14.35 8.70
CA HIS A 137 -9.32 -13.46 9.41
C HIS A 137 -8.96 -12.20 8.62
N ILE A 138 -9.52 -12.01 7.43
CA ILE A 138 -9.33 -10.80 6.63
C ILE A 138 -10.67 -10.06 6.57
N HIS A 139 -10.74 -8.93 7.26
CA HIS A 139 -11.90 -8.05 7.27
C HIS A 139 -11.65 -6.82 6.42
N THR A 140 -12.72 -6.20 5.94
CA THR A 140 -12.65 -4.94 5.20
C THR A 140 -13.62 -3.93 5.79
N ARG A 141 -13.30 -2.65 5.67
CA ARG A 141 -14.22 -1.55 6.01
C ARG A 141 -14.40 -0.64 4.79
N PRO A 142 -15.58 -0.02 4.63
CA PRO A 142 -15.84 0.81 3.47
C PRO A 142 -15.02 2.10 3.50
N GLU A 143 -14.72 2.65 2.33
CA GLU A 143 -14.03 3.95 2.20
C GLU A 143 -14.83 5.11 2.81
N SER A 144 -16.17 5.00 2.84
CA SER A 144 -17.07 6.00 3.42
C SER A 144 -16.92 6.15 4.94
N GLU A 145 -16.45 5.13 5.65
CA GLU A 145 -16.23 5.16 7.10
C GLU A 145 -14.87 5.76 7.50
N LEU A 146 -14.00 6.06 6.52
CA LEU A 146 -12.76 6.80 6.78
C LEU A 146 -13.10 8.27 7.10
N THR A 147 -12.74 8.70 8.30
CA THR A 147 -13.18 10.00 8.84
C THR A 147 -12.57 11.17 8.07
N ASP A 148 -13.19 12.35 8.16
CA ASP A 148 -12.62 13.58 7.58
C ASP A 148 -11.28 13.97 8.22
N LEU A 149 -11.03 13.56 9.47
CA LEU A 149 -9.74 13.69 10.13
C LEU A 149 -8.66 12.83 9.44
N ASP A 150 -8.99 11.61 9.03
CA ASP A 150 -8.08 10.75 8.28
C ASP A 150 -7.72 11.36 6.91
N LYS A 151 -8.70 11.97 6.25
CA LYS A 151 -8.53 12.66 4.96
C LYS A 151 -7.71 13.95 5.12
N GLU A 152 -7.97 14.75 6.16
CA GLU A 152 -7.19 15.95 6.47
C GLU A 152 -5.75 15.61 6.85
N GLU A 153 -5.51 14.63 7.73
CA GLU A 153 -4.16 14.20 8.10
C GLU A 153 -3.40 13.61 6.91
N ALA A 154 -4.05 12.82 6.05
CA ALA A 154 -3.47 12.33 4.81
C ALA A 154 -3.08 13.48 3.86
N LEU A 155 -3.93 14.50 3.72
CA LEU A 155 -3.66 15.70 2.92
C LEU A 155 -2.52 16.54 3.52
N HIS A 156 -2.48 16.72 4.84
CA HIS A 156 -1.44 17.46 5.55
C HIS A 156 -0.08 16.75 5.48
N ALA A 157 -0.04 15.43 5.61
CA ALA A 157 1.17 14.64 5.44
C ALA A 157 1.64 14.57 3.96
N ALA A 158 0.73 14.71 3.00
CA ALA A 158 1.05 14.81 1.57
C ALA A 158 1.72 16.14 1.23
N LYS A 159 1.18 17.25 1.77
CA LYS A 159 1.75 18.59 1.61
C LYS A 159 3.15 18.72 2.21
N ARG A 160 3.45 18.02 3.32
CA ARG A 160 4.81 18.00 3.91
C ARG A 160 5.85 17.26 3.07
N THR A 161 5.44 16.37 2.16
CA THR A 161 6.36 15.62 1.29
C THR A 161 6.58 16.31 -0.07
N TYR A 162 5.69 17.23 -0.48
CA TYR A 162 5.86 18.00 -1.72
C TYR A 162 6.90 19.13 -1.59
N VAL A 163 7.15 19.64 -0.38
CA VAL A 163 8.06 20.79 -0.17
C VAL A 163 9.54 20.39 -0.06
N GLN A 164 9.89 19.11 0.12
CA GLN A 164 11.30 18.67 0.08
C GLN A 164 11.84 18.34 -1.32
N SER A 165 10.98 18.27 -2.35
CA SER A 165 11.41 18.02 -3.73
C SER A 165 11.76 19.28 -4.53
N VAL A 166 11.53 20.48 -3.99
CA VAL A 166 11.88 21.76 -4.64
C VAL A 166 13.19 22.38 -4.09
N GLN A 167 13.77 21.83 -3.02
CA GLN A 167 15.03 22.35 -2.47
C GLN A 167 16.30 21.66 -3.01
N VAL A 168 16.19 20.45 -3.56
CA VAL A 168 17.32 19.75 -4.20
C VAL A 168 17.52 20.15 -5.67
N ALA A 169 16.54 20.82 -6.29
CA ALA A 169 16.67 21.39 -7.64
C ALA A 169 17.27 22.81 -7.66
N LYS A 170 17.56 23.43 -6.50
CA LYS A 170 18.22 24.75 -6.43
C LYS A 170 19.69 24.71 -6.00
N GLU A 171 20.18 23.60 -5.44
CA GLU A 171 21.61 23.44 -5.12
C GLU A 171 22.41 22.87 -6.30
N ALA A 172 21.80 22.10 -7.21
CA ALA A 172 22.50 21.57 -8.39
C ALA A 172 22.63 22.57 -9.57
N LEU A 173 21.98 23.74 -9.51
CA LEU A 173 22.06 24.80 -10.54
C LEU A 173 22.88 26.02 -10.11
N GLY A 174 23.32 26.08 -8.84
CA GLY A 174 24.27 27.10 -8.37
C GLY A 174 25.72 26.81 -8.78
N ASP A 175 26.07 25.53 -8.94
CA ASP A 175 27.45 25.08 -9.17
C ASP A 175 27.95 25.17 -10.62
N LEU A 176 27.13 25.67 -11.56
CA LEU A 176 27.52 25.78 -12.98
C LEU A 176 27.60 27.22 -13.51
N ARG A 177 27.42 28.25 -12.65
CA ARG A 177 27.60 29.65 -13.04
C ARG A 177 28.26 30.45 -11.92
N LEU A 178 29.59 30.29 -11.78
CA LEU A 178 30.56 31.38 -11.53
C LEU A 178 31.97 30.82 -11.22
N GLY A 179 32.42 29.86 -12.02
CA GLY A 179 33.86 29.73 -12.27
C GLY A 179 34.28 30.75 -13.33
N ARG A 180 34.78 31.93 -12.92
CA ARG A 180 35.84 32.70 -13.60
C ARG A 180 36.20 34.00 -12.86
N ALA A 181 37.51 34.29 -12.86
CA ALA A 181 38.26 35.38 -12.19
C ALA A 181 38.63 35.03 -10.72
N VAL A 182 39.69 34.27 -10.44
CA VAL A 182 41.13 34.57 -10.60
C VAL A 182 41.58 35.85 -9.88
N ASN A 183 42.30 35.66 -8.76
CA ASN A 183 43.22 36.58 -8.04
C ASN A 183 42.61 37.88 -7.48
N VAL A 184 42.92 38.35 -6.26
CA VAL A 184 44.25 38.82 -5.81
C VAL A 184 44.36 38.76 -4.26
N ARG A 185 45.41 38.06 -3.81
CA ARG A 185 46.42 38.36 -2.76
C ARG A 185 46.03 39.03 -1.41
N ARG A 186 46.60 38.41 -0.36
CA ARG A 186 46.74 38.79 1.07
C ARG A 186 47.25 40.21 1.37
N VAL A 187 46.97 40.58 2.63
CA VAL A 187 47.52 41.62 3.54
C VAL A 187 46.72 42.91 3.60
#